data_AF-A0A075RDE9-F1
#
_entry.id   AF-A0A075RDE9-F1
#
_cell.length_a   1.000
_cell.length_b   1.000
_cell.length_c   1.000
_cell.angle_alpha   90.00
_cell.angle_beta   90.00
_cell.angle_gamma   90.00
#
_symmetry.space_group_name_H-M   'P 1'
#
loop_
_entity.id
_entity.type
_entity.pdbx_description
1 polymer ?
#
loop_
_entity_poly.entity_id
_entity_poly.type
_entity_poly.pdbx_seq_one_letter_code
_entity_poly.pdbx_strand_id
1 'polypeptide(L)'
;MSSADLTRERRSASLKANRITDGSVKHGVFPFLKSGVHPCNKCVKRNGCDRFEENADCSYLADYQEKIIDSVMDLDIVGEQDRPMAHLLSKDMAVIALCEMYFAVEGLVIHDKRKKSLNAQPLVATYNEAKRQARQTMQALGLGPAARTKINLENVNVVKQMGELGMKPKDEPEGLEFLDD
;
A
#
# COMPACT_ATOMS: atom_id res chain seq x y z
N MET A 1 -19.78 10.86 -29.73
CA MET A 1 -19.37 10.66 -28.31
C MET A 1 -20.27 9.60 -27.70
N SER A 2 -19.69 8.57 -27.07
CA SER A 2 -20.44 7.42 -26.57
C SER A 2 -21.24 7.78 -25.31
N SER A 3 -22.41 7.18 -25.13
CA SER A 3 -23.24 7.28 -23.91
C SER A 3 -22.48 6.89 -22.62
N ALA A 4 -21.46 6.03 -22.76
CA ALA A 4 -20.56 5.62 -21.69
C ALA A 4 -19.60 6.74 -21.22
N ASP A 5 -19.19 7.64 -22.13
CA ASP A 5 -18.29 8.75 -21.81
C ASP A 5 -19.01 9.83 -20.99
N LEU A 6 -20.26 10.12 -21.38
CA LEU A 6 -21.14 11.07 -20.69
C LEU A 6 -21.47 10.64 -19.24
N THR A 7 -21.54 9.34 -18.97
CA THR A 7 -21.80 8.81 -17.62
C THR A 7 -20.55 8.83 -16.74
N ARG A 8 -19.36 8.64 -17.32
CA ARG A 8 -18.07 8.74 -16.62
C ARG A 8 -17.73 10.19 -16.23
N GLU A 9 -17.97 11.13 -17.12
CA GLU A 9 -17.78 12.57 -16.87
C GLU A 9 -18.76 13.09 -15.81
N ARG A 10 -20.03 12.68 -15.86
CA ARG A 10 -21.02 13.07 -14.84
C ARG A 10 -20.71 12.48 -13.46
N ARG A 11 -20.17 11.27 -13.39
CA ARG A 11 -19.69 10.68 -12.13
C ARG A 11 -18.48 11.42 -11.58
N SER A 12 -17.49 11.76 -12.42
CA SER A 12 -16.32 12.52 -11.96
C SER A 12 -16.69 13.94 -11.52
N ALA A 13 -17.61 14.59 -12.22
CA ALA A 13 -18.14 15.91 -11.86
C ALA A 13 -18.94 15.87 -10.54
N SER A 14 -19.77 14.84 -10.34
CA SER A 14 -20.52 14.65 -9.10
C SER A 14 -19.62 14.35 -7.89
N LEU A 15 -18.48 13.68 -8.10
CA LEU A 15 -17.47 13.47 -7.06
C LEU A 15 -16.71 14.75 -6.72
N LYS A 16 -16.44 15.61 -7.72
CA LYS A 16 -15.84 16.94 -7.53
C LYS A 16 -16.78 17.90 -6.78
N ALA A 17 -18.07 17.90 -7.12
CA ALA A 17 -19.08 18.77 -6.51
C ALA A 17 -19.34 18.48 -5.02
N ASN A 18 -19.14 17.23 -4.59
CA ASN A 18 -19.32 16.81 -3.19
C ASN A 18 -18.01 16.83 -2.37
N ARG A 19 -16.96 17.51 -2.85
CA ARG A 19 -15.72 17.66 -2.07
C ARG A 19 -15.97 18.57 -0.88
N ILE A 20 -15.89 18.00 0.33
CA ILE A 20 -16.00 18.73 1.60
C ILE A 20 -14.90 19.82 1.66
N THR A 21 -15.33 21.08 1.55
CA THR A 21 -14.50 22.29 1.64
C THR A 21 -14.15 22.68 3.08
N ASP A 22 -14.55 21.86 4.05
CA ASP A 22 -14.40 22.17 5.46
C ASP A 22 -12.92 22.09 5.88
N GLY A 23 -12.41 23.21 6.43
CA GLY A 23 -11.04 23.39 6.88
C GLY A 23 -10.74 22.76 8.23
N SER A 24 -11.69 22.02 8.81
CA SER A 24 -11.59 21.52 10.19
C SER A 24 -11.13 20.06 10.31
N VAL A 25 -10.94 19.32 9.20
CA VAL A 25 -10.33 17.98 9.21
C VAL A 25 -9.39 17.81 8.00
N LYS A 26 -8.14 18.27 8.14
CA LYS A 26 -7.21 18.68 7.05
C LYS A 26 -6.23 17.62 6.51
N HIS A 27 -6.44 16.32 6.74
CA HIS A 27 -5.45 15.30 6.36
C HIS A 27 -5.78 14.42 5.13
N GLY A 28 -6.98 14.51 4.55
CA GLY A 28 -7.33 13.76 3.32
C GLY A 28 -7.26 12.22 3.42
N VAL A 29 -6.85 11.64 4.57
CA VAL A 29 -6.74 10.19 4.82
C VAL A 29 -8.11 9.51 4.86
N PHE A 30 -9.09 10.07 5.59
CA PHE A 30 -10.42 9.47 5.66
C PHE A 30 -11.17 9.45 4.31
N PRO A 31 -11.12 10.53 3.49
CA PRO A 31 -11.59 10.47 2.10
C PRO A 31 -10.85 9.41 1.26
N PHE A 32 -9.54 9.27 1.45
CA PHE A 32 -8.72 8.26 0.75
C PHE A 32 -9.16 6.83 1.10
N LEU A 33 -9.44 6.54 2.37
CA LEU A 33 -9.95 5.22 2.79
C LEU A 33 -11.23 4.81 2.04
N LYS A 34 -12.10 5.78 1.73
CA LYS A 34 -13.34 5.49 0.99
C LYS A 34 -13.11 5.38 -0.51
N SER A 35 -12.36 6.32 -1.09
CA SER A 35 -12.27 6.48 -2.55
C SER A 35 -11.04 5.82 -3.20
N GLY A 36 -9.97 5.55 -2.43
CA GLY A 36 -8.65 5.16 -2.96
C GLY A 36 -7.89 6.32 -3.61
N VAL A 37 -8.40 7.55 -3.49
CA VAL A 37 -7.89 8.71 -4.21
C VAL A 37 -7.65 9.87 -3.24
N HIS A 38 -6.46 10.47 -3.33
CA HIS A 38 -6.06 11.57 -2.44
C HIS A 38 -5.94 12.88 -3.25
N PRO A 39 -6.74 13.91 -2.94
CA PRO A 39 -6.67 15.16 -3.68
C PRO A 39 -5.39 15.95 -3.34
N CYS A 40 -4.65 16.40 -4.35
CA CYS A 40 -3.38 17.14 -4.19
C CYS A 40 -3.52 18.35 -3.27
N ASN A 41 -4.64 19.08 -3.37
CA ASN A 41 -4.92 20.27 -2.57
C ASN A 41 -4.94 20.03 -1.04
N LYS A 42 -5.10 18.77 -0.61
CA LYS A 42 -5.11 18.39 0.80
C LYS A 42 -3.76 17.83 1.29
N CYS A 43 -2.78 17.60 0.40
CA CYS A 43 -1.49 17.04 0.73
C CYS A 43 -0.63 18.00 1.57
N VAL A 44 -0.02 17.51 2.65
CA VAL A 44 0.89 18.28 3.53
C VAL A 44 2.17 18.73 2.83
N LYS A 45 2.60 18.01 1.79
CA LYS A 45 3.81 18.32 1.02
C LYS A 45 3.53 19.18 -0.22
N ARG A 46 2.31 19.70 -0.39
CA ARG A 46 1.89 20.43 -1.60
C ARG A 46 2.86 21.54 -2.04
N ASN A 47 3.43 22.29 -1.08
CA ASN A 47 4.26 23.46 -1.38
C ASN A 47 5.68 23.08 -1.87
N GLY A 48 6.08 21.81 -1.76
CA GLY A 48 7.40 21.32 -2.16
C GLY A 48 7.34 20.06 -3.02
N CYS A 49 6.17 19.74 -3.58
CA CYS A 49 5.95 18.61 -4.46
C CYS A 49 6.08 19.08 -5.92
N ASP A 50 6.99 18.46 -6.67
CA ASP A 50 7.25 18.72 -8.09
C ASP A 50 6.11 18.27 -9.01
N ARG A 51 5.32 17.28 -8.57
CA ARG A 51 4.14 16.76 -9.28
C ARG A 51 2.82 17.29 -8.72
N PHE A 52 2.84 18.43 -8.01
CA PHE A 52 1.62 19.04 -7.52
C PHE A 52 0.80 19.61 -8.67
N GLU A 53 -0.48 19.22 -8.73
CA GLU A 53 -1.44 19.78 -9.67
C GLU A 53 -2.70 20.22 -8.92
N GLU A 54 -3.15 21.44 -9.21
CA GLU A 54 -4.35 22.00 -8.58
C GLU A 54 -5.60 21.25 -9.05
N ASN A 55 -6.47 20.90 -8.11
CA ASN A 55 -7.72 20.15 -8.35
C ASN A 55 -7.55 18.72 -8.90
N ALA A 56 -6.31 18.25 -9.05
CA ALA A 56 -5.98 16.88 -9.43
C ALA A 56 -5.90 15.95 -8.21
N ASP A 57 -5.79 14.66 -8.53
CA ASP A 57 -5.52 13.60 -7.57
C ASP A 57 -4.02 13.28 -7.55
N CYS A 58 -3.52 12.76 -6.43
CA CYS A 58 -2.10 12.58 -6.20
C CYS A 58 -1.51 11.47 -7.09
N SER A 59 -0.75 11.87 -8.10
CA SER A 59 -0.03 10.96 -9.01
C SER A 59 0.97 10.07 -8.28
N TYR A 60 1.74 10.60 -7.32
CA TYR A 60 2.68 9.80 -6.53
C TYR A 60 2.01 8.62 -5.80
N LEU A 61 0.80 8.83 -5.25
CA LEU A 61 0.06 7.76 -4.58
C LEU A 61 -0.58 6.78 -5.56
N ALA A 62 -0.91 7.22 -6.77
CA ALA A 62 -1.37 6.33 -7.83
C ALA A 62 -0.22 5.42 -8.29
N ASP A 63 0.93 6.01 -8.65
CA ASP A 63 2.15 5.27 -9.03
C ASP A 63 2.59 4.30 -7.93
N TYR A 64 2.48 4.72 -6.66
CA TYR A 64 2.84 3.87 -5.52
C TYR A 64 1.92 2.65 -5.40
N GLN A 65 0.62 2.83 -5.57
CA GLN A 65 -0.34 1.72 -5.56
C GLN A 65 -0.07 0.75 -6.70
N GLU A 66 0.13 1.26 -7.91
CA GLU A 66 0.44 0.46 -9.10
C GLU A 66 1.72 -0.37 -8.90
N LYS A 67 2.80 0.25 -8.43
CA LYS A 67 4.05 -0.46 -8.11
C LYS A 67 3.86 -1.59 -7.10
N ILE A 68 3.03 -1.40 -6.07
CA ILE A 68 2.75 -2.46 -5.11
C ILE A 68 1.97 -3.59 -5.76
N ILE A 69 0.97 -3.28 -6.58
CA ILE A 69 0.19 -4.30 -7.29
C ILE A 69 1.12 -5.11 -8.18
N ASP A 70 1.93 -4.45 -9.01
CA ASP A 70 2.86 -5.12 -9.91
C ASP A 70 3.85 -5.99 -9.13
N SER A 71 4.44 -5.46 -8.06
CA SER A 71 5.39 -6.22 -7.23
C SER A 71 4.77 -7.44 -6.55
N VAL A 72 3.48 -7.39 -6.22
CA VAL A 72 2.77 -8.52 -5.59
C VAL A 72 2.34 -9.54 -6.64
N MET A 73 1.89 -9.08 -7.81
CA MET A 73 1.45 -9.95 -8.90
C MET A 73 2.62 -10.62 -9.64
N ASP A 74 3.82 -10.06 -9.55
CA ASP A 74 5.06 -10.65 -10.09
C ASP A 74 5.57 -11.86 -9.27
N LEU A 75 4.93 -12.16 -8.14
CA LEU A 75 5.32 -13.29 -7.30
C LEU A 75 4.72 -14.60 -7.83
N ASP A 76 5.55 -15.64 -7.97
CA ASP A 76 5.16 -16.95 -8.50
C ASP A 76 3.96 -17.60 -7.78
N ILE A 77 3.78 -17.28 -6.50
CA ILE A 77 2.71 -17.84 -5.66
C ILE A 77 1.38 -17.10 -5.78
N VAL A 78 1.37 -15.93 -6.44
CA VAL A 78 0.22 -15.05 -6.58
C VAL A 78 -0.31 -15.17 -8.01
N GLY A 79 -1.55 -15.62 -8.18
CA GLY A 79 -2.16 -15.69 -9.51
C GLY A 79 -3.09 -14.52 -9.79
N GLU A 80 -3.57 -14.41 -11.03
CA GLU A 80 -4.52 -13.37 -11.44
C GLU A 80 -5.80 -13.32 -10.59
N GLN A 81 -6.24 -14.45 -10.04
CA GLN A 81 -7.38 -14.51 -9.10
C GLN A 81 -7.16 -13.69 -7.82
N ASP A 82 -5.90 -13.45 -7.44
CA ASP A 82 -5.51 -12.74 -6.22
C ASP A 82 -5.35 -11.23 -6.45
N ARG A 83 -5.47 -10.76 -7.70
CA ARG A 83 -5.38 -9.33 -8.07
C ARG A 83 -6.29 -8.41 -7.23
N PRO A 84 -7.55 -8.76 -6.89
CA PRO A 84 -8.37 -7.92 -6.01
C PRO A 84 -7.75 -7.74 -4.61
N MET A 85 -7.05 -8.76 -4.11
CA MET A 85 -6.38 -8.72 -2.83
C MET A 85 -5.08 -7.90 -2.89
N ALA A 86 -4.37 -7.95 -4.02
CA ALA A 86 -3.24 -7.05 -4.30
C ALA A 86 -3.68 -5.57 -4.35
N HIS A 87 -4.83 -5.27 -4.97
CA HIS A 87 -5.41 -3.92 -4.93
C HIS A 87 -5.75 -3.48 -3.51
N LEU A 88 -6.36 -4.34 -2.70
CA LEU A 88 -6.66 -4.03 -1.29
C LEU A 88 -5.37 -3.73 -0.51
N LEU A 89 -4.35 -4.57 -0.67
CA LEU A 89 -3.05 -4.37 -0.04
C LEU A 89 -2.40 -3.04 -0.46
N SER A 90 -2.42 -2.73 -1.75
CA SER A 90 -1.85 -1.48 -2.27
C SER A 90 -2.51 -0.25 -1.65
N LYS A 91 -3.83 -0.30 -1.44
CA LYS A 91 -4.60 0.77 -0.81
C LYS A 91 -4.25 0.92 0.66
N ASP A 92 -4.16 -0.19 1.41
CA ASP A 92 -3.78 -0.16 2.83
C ASP A 92 -2.36 0.38 3.01
N MET A 93 -1.42 -0.03 2.15
CA MET A 93 -0.06 0.48 2.13
C MET A 93 0.00 1.96 1.77
N ALA A 94 -0.82 2.43 0.84
CA ALA A 94 -0.93 3.85 0.51
C ALA A 94 -1.52 4.68 1.68
N VAL A 95 -2.47 4.14 2.45
CA VAL A 95 -2.95 4.76 3.70
C VAL A 95 -1.81 4.89 4.71
N ILE A 96 -1.01 3.84 4.89
CA ILE A 96 0.14 3.83 5.81
C ILE A 96 1.14 4.92 5.39
N ALA A 97 1.52 4.97 4.11
CA ALA A 97 2.42 5.99 3.57
C ALA A 97 1.87 7.41 3.74
N LEU A 98 0.57 7.61 3.48
CA LEU A 98 -0.10 8.88 3.70
C LEU A 98 -0.01 9.30 5.18
N CYS A 99 -0.34 8.40 6.11
CA CYS A 99 -0.23 8.67 7.54
C CYS A 99 1.20 9.06 7.95
N GLU A 100 2.22 8.35 7.44
CA GLU A 100 3.63 8.64 7.72
C GLU A 100 4.05 10.01 7.19
N MET A 101 3.61 10.38 6.00
CA MET A 101 3.85 11.73 5.46
C MET A 101 3.26 12.82 6.36
N TYR A 102 2.08 12.59 6.94
CA TYR A 102 1.49 13.52 7.92
C TYR A 102 2.30 13.57 9.21
N PHE A 103 2.65 12.42 9.79
CA PHE A 103 3.41 12.36 11.03
C PHE A 103 4.81 12.97 10.90
N ALA A 104 5.44 12.87 9.73
CA ALA A 104 6.73 13.48 9.46
C ALA A 104 6.70 15.02 9.49
N VAL A 105 5.53 15.64 9.28
CA VAL A 105 5.36 17.10 9.28
C VAL A 105 4.80 17.59 10.62
N GLU A 106 3.77 16.92 11.14
CA GLU A 106 2.98 17.39 12.29
C GLU A 106 3.31 16.65 13.60
N GLY A 107 4.13 15.60 13.56
CA GLY A 107 4.39 14.69 14.69
C GLY A 107 3.25 13.69 14.95
N LEU A 108 3.42 12.81 15.94
CA LEU A 108 2.39 11.80 16.32
C LEU A 108 1.50 12.22 17.50
N VAL A 109 1.88 13.29 18.20
CA VAL A 109 1.23 13.73 19.43
C VAL A 109 0.91 15.21 19.33
N ILE A 110 -0.31 15.59 19.71
CA ILE A 110 -0.75 16.98 19.76
C ILE A 110 -0.85 17.40 21.22
N HIS A 111 -0.35 18.60 21.51
CA HIS A 111 -0.60 19.26 22.79
C HIS A 111 -2.03 19.79 22.85
N ASP A 112 -2.86 19.15 23.68
CA ASP A 112 -4.17 19.68 24.00
C ASP A 112 -4.02 20.82 25.03
N LYS A 113 -3.91 22.05 24.51
CA LYS A 113 -3.77 23.26 25.34
C LYS A 113 -4.92 23.46 26.33
N ARG A 114 -6.10 22.89 26.06
CA ARG A 114 -7.27 23.02 26.95
C ARG A 114 -7.21 22.04 28.12
N LYS A 115 -6.72 20.82 27.88
CA LYS A 115 -6.60 19.77 28.91
C LYS A 115 -5.22 19.68 29.55
N LYS A 116 -4.25 20.50 29.12
CA LYS A 116 -2.83 20.41 29.49
C LYS A 116 -2.29 18.97 29.36
N SER A 117 -2.80 18.22 28.38
CA SER A 117 -2.44 16.82 28.15
C SER A 117 -1.82 16.63 26.77
N LEU A 118 -0.96 15.63 26.68
CA LEU A 118 -0.45 15.12 25.41
C LEU A 118 -1.43 14.05 24.93
N ASN A 119 -2.08 14.29 23.79
CA ASN A 119 -3.01 13.34 23.19
C ASN A 119 -2.42 12.83 21.87
N ALA A 120 -2.51 11.52 21.63
CA ALA A 120 -2.14 10.95 20.33
C ALA A 120 -3.05 11.53 19.23
N GLN A 121 -2.51 11.72 18.02
CA GLN A 121 -3.33 12.14 16.90
C GLN A 121 -4.40 11.08 16.57
N PRO A 122 -5.63 11.47 16.18
CA PRO A 122 -6.66 10.52 15.74
C PRO A 122 -6.18 9.60 14.62
N LEU A 123 -5.26 10.09 13.79
CA LEU A 123 -4.65 9.36 12.69
C LEU A 123 -3.81 8.16 13.15
N VAL A 124 -3.32 8.15 14.40
CA VAL A 124 -2.55 7.02 14.95
C VAL A 124 -3.40 5.75 15.02
N ALA A 125 -4.69 5.87 15.37
CA ALA A 125 -5.60 4.73 15.38
C ALA A 125 -5.79 4.18 13.96
N THR A 126 -6.02 5.07 12.98
CA THR A 126 -6.14 4.70 11.56
C THR A 126 -4.88 4.04 11.01
N TYR A 127 -3.71 4.55 11.37
CA TYR A 127 -2.42 3.99 10.98
C TYR A 127 -2.21 2.57 11.51
N ASN A 128 -2.53 2.34 12.79
CA ASN A 128 -2.42 1.02 13.39
C ASN A 128 -3.44 0.03 12.82
N GLU A 129 -4.65 0.50 12.52
CA GLU A 129 -5.68 -0.29 11.84
C GLU A 129 -5.22 -0.72 10.45
N ALA A 130 -4.75 0.23 9.63
CA ALA A 130 -4.25 -0.04 8.28
C ALA A 130 -3.06 -1.02 8.31
N LYS A 131 -2.14 -0.88 9.28
CA LYS A 131 -1.05 -1.85 9.49
C LYS A 131 -1.55 -3.26 9.79
N ARG A 132 -2.62 -3.38 10.61
CA ARG A 132 -3.20 -4.69 10.92
C ARG A 132 -3.86 -5.30 9.69
N GLN A 133 -4.62 -4.51 8.93
CA GLN A 133 -5.27 -4.93 7.69
C GLN A 133 -4.24 -5.35 6.65
N ALA A 134 -3.21 -4.54 6.40
CA ALA A 134 -2.12 -4.87 5.49
C ALA A 134 -1.44 -6.21 5.85
N ARG A 135 -1.17 -6.46 7.14
CA ARG A 135 -0.60 -7.74 7.60
C ARG A 135 -1.53 -8.93 7.35
N GLN A 136 -2.84 -8.76 7.57
CA GLN A 136 -3.82 -9.82 7.31
C GLN A 136 -3.91 -10.12 5.81
N THR A 137 -3.95 -9.08 4.97
CA THR A 137 -3.94 -9.18 3.52
C THR A 137 -2.67 -9.86 3.00
N MET A 138 -1.50 -9.48 3.52
CA MET A 138 -0.22 -10.14 3.21
C MET A 138 -0.22 -11.62 3.61
N GLN A 139 -0.79 -11.97 4.77
CA GLN A 139 -0.92 -13.37 5.18
C GLN A 139 -1.84 -14.16 4.27
N ALA A 140 -2.97 -13.58 3.85
CA ALA A 140 -3.90 -14.20 2.91
C ALA A 140 -3.26 -14.46 1.54
N LEU A 141 -2.38 -13.56 1.09
CA LEU A 141 -1.58 -13.69 -0.13
C LEU A 141 -0.37 -14.64 0.00
N GLY A 142 -0.15 -15.26 1.16
CA GLY A 142 1.02 -16.12 1.36
C GLY A 142 2.36 -15.34 1.46
N LEU A 143 2.32 -14.05 1.77
CA LEU A 143 3.52 -13.20 1.92
C LEU A 143 4.05 -13.14 3.36
N GLY A 144 3.40 -13.82 4.29
CA GLY A 144 3.79 -13.86 5.70
C GLY A 144 5.03 -14.71 5.98
N PRO A 145 5.71 -14.52 7.13
CA PRO A 145 6.84 -15.35 7.55
C PRO A 145 6.51 -16.85 7.55
N ALA A 146 5.31 -17.22 8.00
CA ALA A 146 4.86 -18.61 8.01
C ALA A 146 4.75 -19.22 6.60
N ALA A 147 4.33 -18.42 5.62
CA ALA A 147 4.24 -18.87 4.23
C ALA A 147 5.63 -18.99 3.58
N ARG A 148 6.55 -18.06 3.86
CA ARG A 148 7.96 -18.18 3.45
C ARG A 148 8.64 -19.42 4.05
N THR A 149 8.37 -19.71 5.32
CA THR A 149 8.87 -20.95 5.96
C THR A 149 8.30 -22.19 5.31
N LYS A 150 7.02 -22.18 4.91
CA LYS A 150 6.39 -23.30 4.20
C LYS A 150 7.03 -23.53 2.82
N ILE A 151 7.27 -22.47 2.05
CA ILE A 151 7.97 -22.55 0.75
C ILE A 151 9.39 -23.11 0.93
N ASN A 152 10.13 -22.63 1.93
CA ASN A 152 11.47 -23.15 2.22
C ASN A 152 11.45 -24.63 2.63
N LEU A 153 10.45 -25.07 3.41
CA LEU A 153 10.29 -26.47 3.80
C LEU A 153 9.90 -27.37 2.61
N GLU A 154 9.04 -26.87 1.73
CA GLU A 154 8.66 -27.57 0.49
C GLU A 154 9.88 -27.73 -0.43
N ASN A 155 10.70 -26.69 -0.59
CA ASN A 155 11.95 -26.76 -1.35
C ASN A 155 12.94 -27.79 -0.75
N VAL A 156 13.09 -27.83 0.56
CA VAL A 156 13.95 -28.83 1.24
C VAL A 156 13.42 -30.25 1.03
N ASN A 157 12.10 -30.45 1.06
CA ASN A 157 11.49 -31.77 0.82
C ASN A 157 11.64 -32.23 -0.63
N VAL A 158 11.50 -31.32 -1.60
CA VAL A 158 11.71 -31.63 -3.03
C VAL A 158 13.17 -32.01 -3.28
N VAL A 159 14.13 -31.27 -2.72
CA VAL A 159 15.56 -31.61 -2.83
C VAL A 159 15.85 -32.99 -2.22
N LYS A 160 15.25 -33.30 -1.06
CA LYS A 160 15.40 -34.60 -0.42
C LYS A 160 14.81 -35.74 -1.26
N GLN A 161 13.62 -35.55 -1.83
CA GLN A 161 12.98 -36.54 -2.71
C GLN A 161 13.76 -36.74 -4.03
N MET A 162 14.32 -35.68 -4.60
CA MET A 162 15.19 -35.80 -5.79
C MET A 162 16.48 -36.57 -5.48
N GLY A 163 17.06 -36.36 -4.29
CA GLY A 163 18.19 -37.14 -3.79
C GLY A 163 17.86 -38.63 -3.58
N GLU A 164 16.68 -38.93 -3.04
CA GLU A 164 16.19 -40.30 -2.84
C GLU A 164 15.85 -41.01 -4.17
N LEU A 165 15.46 -40.27 -5.21
CA LEU A 165 15.18 -40.78 -6.56
C LEU A 165 16.43 -40.91 -7.45
N GLY A 166 17.62 -40.61 -6.94
CA GLY A 166 18.88 -40.72 -7.69
C GLY A 166 19.02 -39.71 -8.83
N MET A 167 18.16 -38.69 -8.88
CA MET A 167 18.29 -37.58 -9.82
C MET A 167 19.29 -36.58 -9.25
N LYS A 168 20.49 -36.52 -9.84
CA LYS A 168 21.42 -35.44 -9.52
C LYS A 168 20.77 -34.11 -9.94
N PRO A 169 20.71 -33.10 -9.04
CA PRO A 169 20.39 -31.75 -9.50
C PRO A 169 21.39 -31.41 -10.61
N LYS A 170 20.91 -30.91 -11.75
CA LYS A 170 21.82 -30.33 -12.73
C LYS A 170 22.54 -29.19 -12.01
N ASP A 171 23.85 -29.35 -11.89
CA ASP A 171 24.73 -28.32 -11.35
C ASP A 171 24.48 -27.02 -12.12
N GLU A 172 23.98 -26.00 -11.42
CA GLU A 172 24.33 -24.60 -11.62
C GLU A 172 23.72 -23.76 -10.48
N PRO A 173 24.50 -23.42 -9.44
CA PRO A 173 24.35 -22.17 -8.74
C PRO A 173 25.38 -21.19 -9.31
N GLU A 174 25.05 -20.46 -10.37
CA GLU A 174 25.77 -19.20 -10.63
C GLU A 174 25.42 -18.24 -9.49
N GLY A 175 26.43 -17.82 -8.70
CA GLY A 175 26.33 -16.60 -7.90
C GLY A 175 26.53 -16.68 -6.38
N LEU A 176 27.18 -17.71 -5.83
CA LEU A 176 27.57 -17.74 -4.40
C LEU A 176 29.07 -17.52 -4.13
N GLU A 177 29.84 -17.09 -5.12
CA GLU A 177 31.29 -16.82 -4.96
C GLU A 177 31.64 -15.56 -4.14
N PHE A 178 30.68 -14.89 -3.50
CA PHE A 178 30.94 -13.64 -2.76
C PHE A 178 31.12 -13.81 -1.25
N LEU A 179 31.19 -15.03 -0.71
CA LEU A 179 31.25 -15.24 0.75
C LEU A 179 32.49 -15.98 1.26
N ASP A 180 33.48 -16.29 0.42
CA ASP A 180 34.77 -16.81 0.86
C ASP A 180 35.90 -15.88 0.37
N ASP A 181 36.16 -14.82 1.14
CA ASP A 181 37.49 -14.32 1.56
C ASP A 181 37.38 -13.03 2.41
#